data_AF-A0A8S0Z723-F1
#
_entry.id   AF-A0A8S0Z723-F1
#
_cell.length_a   1.000
_cell.length_b   1.000
_cell.length_c   1.000
_cell.angle_alpha   90.00
_cell.angle_beta   90.00
_cell.angle_gamma   90.00
#
_symmetry.space_group_name_H-M   'P 1'
#
loop_
_entity.id
_entity.type
_entity.pdbx_description
1 polymer ?
#
loop_
_entity_poly.entity_id
_entity_poly.type
_entity_poly.pdbx_seq_one_letter_code
_entity_poly.pdbx_strand_id
1 'polypeptide(L)'
;MTIVPLLLLHGFPGSVVEFFKSIPLLTSVSKDRDFAVEVIVPSLPGFGFSESAIRPGLGATEMGVVLRNLMHRLGFEKFYVHGGDYGAYVGFSIANLYPKETLGYHTNLALSMNIKSAALWVLGSISPSWVMSPVVVDRAYPILEYLIWVMQESGYFHVQASKPDTIGVAVSDSPAGLLAYVLQLFSSGSRRKYLQRTDGGLDDLYSRDELLDNLMMYWVPNSFATSCRIYAETVNVRMFKLGILSEPTPVPTWTIHAKDEIFYQSPIMLKVKYPNLLHSTVLPSGGHFLALEDPEIFSEDVLKALATFRAWHNKQNP
;
A
#
# COMPACT_ATOMS: atom_id res chain seq x y z
N MET A 1 -19.74 14.64 18.19
CA MET A 1 -18.56 13.92 17.70
C MET A 1 -19.04 12.86 16.73
N THR A 2 -18.55 12.87 15.49
CA THR A 2 -18.93 11.90 14.45
C THR A 2 -18.00 10.70 14.52
N ILE A 3 -18.51 9.47 14.46
CA ILE A 3 -17.67 8.27 14.26
C ILE A 3 -17.52 8.06 12.76
N VAL A 4 -16.29 7.94 12.27
CA VAL A 4 -16.00 7.75 10.84
C VAL A 4 -15.34 6.39 10.58
N PRO A 5 -15.89 5.57 9.68
CA PRO A 5 -15.30 4.27 9.35
C PRO A 5 -14.11 4.40 8.40
N LEU A 6 -12.99 3.79 8.78
CA LEU A 6 -11.76 3.72 7.99
C LEU A 6 -11.36 2.26 7.76
N LEU A 7 -11.34 1.86 6.50
CA LEU A 7 -10.80 0.58 6.06
C LEU A 7 -9.28 0.68 5.87
N LEU A 8 -8.49 -0.02 6.70
CA LEU A 8 -7.03 -0.08 6.60
C LEU A 8 -6.59 -1.38 5.91
N LEU A 9 -5.81 -1.26 4.83
CA LEU A 9 -5.41 -2.38 3.99
C LEU A 9 -3.88 -2.57 4.01
N HIS A 10 -3.43 -3.72 4.49
CA HIS A 10 -2.04 -4.17 4.42
C HIS A 10 -1.73 -4.71 3.01
N GLY A 11 -0.46 -5.07 2.77
CA GLY A 11 -0.05 -5.79 1.56
C GLY A 11 0.83 -7.01 1.86
N PHE A 12 1.75 -7.32 0.96
CA PHE A 12 2.72 -8.41 1.06
C PHE A 12 4.14 -7.84 1.24
N PRO A 13 4.99 -8.44 2.08
CA PRO A 13 4.76 -9.60 2.93
C PRO A 13 4.26 -9.19 4.33
N GLY A 14 3.48 -8.10 4.38
CA GLY A 14 2.92 -7.56 5.61
C GLY A 14 1.63 -8.26 6.06
N SER A 15 0.98 -7.71 7.07
CA SER A 15 -0.25 -8.24 7.64
C SER A 15 -0.96 -7.17 8.49
N VAL A 16 -2.08 -7.53 9.12
CA VAL A 16 -2.79 -6.63 10.04
C VAL A 16 -1.92 -6.16 11.23
N VAL A 17 -0.83 -6.87 11.54
CA VAL A 17 0.13 -6.52 12.60
C VAL A 17 0.77 -5.16 12.35
N GLU A 18 0.94 -4.76 11.08
CA GLU A 18 1.53 -3.47 10.71
C GLU A 18 0.83 -2.27 11.36
N PHE A 19 -0.45 -2.41 11.67
CA PHE A 19 -1.26 -1.31 12.18
C PHE A 19 -1.42 -1.31 13.72
N PHE A 20 -0.90 -2.30 14.44
CA PHE A 20 -1.18 -2.45 15.88
C PHE A 20 -0.78 -1.22 16.70
N LYS A 21 0.38 -0.61 16.40
CA LYS A 21 0.83 0.63 17.05
C LYS A 21 0.07 1.86 16.58
N SER A 22 -0.42 1.88 15.34
CA SER A 22 -1.20 2.99 14.78
C SER A 22 -2.65 3.02 15.27
N ILE A 23 -3.25 1.87 15.57
CA ILE A 23 -4.68 1.77 15.97
C ILE A 23 -5.00 2.70 17.15
N PRO A 24 -4.28 2.67 18.30
CA PRO A 24 -4.57 3.56 19.44
C PRO A 24 -4.50 5.05 19.06
N LEU A 25 -3.57 5.42 18.19
CA LEU A 25 -3.38 6.80 17.73
C LEU A 25 -4.53 7.25 16.81
N LEU A 26 -4.93 6.40 15.86
CA LEU A 26 -6.04 6.64 14.94
C LEU A 26 -7.38 6.73 15.67
N THR A 27 -7.64 5.83 16.62
CA THR A 27 -8.90 5.76 17.38
C THR A 27 -8.95 6.74 18.55
N SER A 28 -7.86 7.47 18.83
CA SER A 28 -7.81 8.45 19.91
C SER A 28 -8.88 9.55 19.72
N VAL A 29 -9.47 9.98 20.83
CA VAL A 29 -10.39 11.13 20.85
C VAL A 29 -9.60 12.39 21.17
N SER A 30 -9.72 13.42 20.34
CA SER A 30 -9.10 14.73 20.55
C SER A 30 -10.18 15.81 20.59
N LYS A 31 -9.98 16.85 21.42
CA LYS A 31 -10.86 18.03 21.46
C LYS A 31 -10.76 18.88 20.19
N ASP A 32 -9.66 18.75 19.45
CA ASP A 32 -9.38 19.52 18.23
C ASP A 32 -9.96 18.86 16.97
N ARG A 33 -10.57 17.67 17.11
CA ARG A 33 -11.23 16.93 16.03
C ARG A 33 -12.71 16.75 16.34
N ASP A 34 -13.57 17.08 15.37
CA ASP A 34 -15.02 16.86 15.47
C ASP A 34 -15.44 15.39 15.24
N PHE A 35 -14.46 14.52 14.97
CA PHE A 35 -14.64 13.11 14.67
C PHE A 35 -13.66 12.19 15.42
N ALA A 36 -14.09 10.95 15.64
CA ALA A 36 -13.27 9.82 16.06
C ALA A 36 -13.30 8.75 14.97
N VAL A 37 -12.23 7.97 14.83
CA VAL A 37 -12.09 6.95 13.79
C VAL A 37 -12.48 5.60 14.34
N GLU A 38 -13.32 4.88 13.60
CA GLU A 38 -13.54 3.45 13.76
C GLU A 38 -12.75 2.73 12.66
N VAL A 39 -11.83 1.84 13.05
CA VAL A 39 -10.91 1.16 12.13
C VAL A 39 -11.38 -0.26 11.83
N ILE A 40 -11.40 -0.62 10.55
CA ILE A 40 -11.66 -1.97 10.07
C ILE A 40 -10.38 -2.44 9.38
N VAL A 41 -9.76 -3.50 9.90
CA VAL A 41 -8.45 -3.99 9.44
C VAL A 41 -8.54 -5.47 9.06
N PRO A 42 -9.01 -5.78 7.83
CA PRO A 42 -9.14 -7.18 7.41
C PRO A 42 -7.77 -7.75 7.02
N SER A 43 -7.57 -9.05 7.25
CA SER A 43 -6.59 -9.79 6.46
C SER A 43 -7.09 -9.90 5.01
N LEU A 44 -6.25 -9.60 4.02
CA LEU A 44 -6.61 -9.80 2.61
C LEU A 44 -6.97 -11.27 2.35
N PRO A 45 -7.90 -11.59 1.41
CA PRO A 45 -8.22 -12.97 1.08
C PRO A 45 -6.98 -13.80 0.71
N GLY A 46 -6.78 -14.94 1.38
CA GLY A 46 -5.58 -15.77 1.23
C GLY A 46 -4.36 -15.33 2.04
N PHE A 47 -4.47 -14.28 2.86
CA PHE A 47 -3.46 -13.83 3.81
C PHE A 47 -3.95 -14.04 5.24
N GLY A 48 -3.01 -14.29 6.16
CA GLY A 48 -3.32 -14.36 7.58
C GLY A 48 -4.43 -15.38 7.85
N PHE A 49 -5.47 -14.93 8.56
CA PHE A 49 -6.60 -15.76 8.93
C PHE A 49 -7.80 -15.67 7.97
N SER A 50 -7.65 -15.00 6.82
CA SER A 50 -8.70 -14.93 5.80
C SER A 50 -8.60 -16.09 4.81
N GLU A 51 -9.73 -16.75 4.55
CA GLU A 51 -9.79 -17.85 3.59
C GLU A 51 -9.30 -17.44 2.18
N SER A 52 -8.68 -18.40 1.50
CA SER A 52 -8.21 -18.23 0.12
C SER A 52 -9.29 -18.58 -0.90
N ALA A 53 -9.13 -18.11 -2.14
CA ALA A 53 -10.00 -18.53 -3.23
C ALA A 53 -9.82 -20.02 -3.56
N ILE A 54 -10.94 -20.73 -3.73
CA ILE A 54 -10.95 -22.14 -4.19
C ILE A 54 -10.83 -22.29 -5.71
N ARG A 55 -10.84 -21.18 -6.46
CA ARG A 55 -10.76 -21.14 -7.92
C ARG A 55 -10.00 -19.91 -8.40
N PRO A 56 -9.39 -19.94 -9.60
CA PRO A 56 -8.70 -18.79 -10.17
C PRO A 56 -9.60 -17.57 -10.34
N GLY A 57 -8.97 -16.40 -10.40
CA GLY A 57 -9.58 -15.12 -10.75
C GLY A 57 -9.73 -14.10 -9.62
N LEU A 58 -9.20 -14.36 -8.41
CA LEU A 58 -9.23 -13.43 -7.29
C LEU A 58 -7.96 -12.58 -7.24
N GLY A 59 -7.90 -11.51 -8.04
CA GLY A 59 -6.84 -10.50 -8.00
C GLY A 59 -7.19 -9.33 -7.09
N ALA A 60 -6.32 -8.32 -7.03
CA ALA A 60 -6.51 -7.15 -6.16
C ALA A 60 -7.83 -6.39 -6.43
N THR A 61 -8.26 -6.30 -7.70
CA THR A 61 -9.54 -5.69 -8.05
C THR A 61 -10.73 -6.45 -7.48
N GLU A 62 -10.76 -7.77 -7.64
CA GLU A 62 -11.84 -8.61 -7.09
C GLU A 62 -11.82 -8.61 -5.56
N MET A 63 -10.65 -8.56 -4.92
CA MET A 63 -10.54 -8.35 -3.47
C MET A 63 -11.18 -7.02 -3.04
N GLY A 64 -11.06 -5.96 -3.84
CA GLY A 64 -11.77 -4.69 -3.60
C GLY A 64 -13.29 -4.86 -3.52
N VAL A 65 -13.86 -5.71 -4.38
CA VAL A 65 -15.30 -6.05 -4.33
C VAL A 65 -15.65 -6.80 -3.04
N VAL A 66 -14.81 -7.76 -2.65
CA VAL A 66 -15.01 -8.54 -1.41
C VAL A 66 -14.98 -7.63 -0.18
N LEU A 67 -13.98 -6.75 -0.07
CA LEU A 67 -13.84 -5.86 1.08
C LEU A 67 -14.86 -4.73 1.09
N ARG A 68 -15.33 -4.26 -0.07
CA ARG A 68 -16.52 -3.41 -0.12
C ARG A 68 -17.73 -4.12 0.46
N ASN A 69 -17.98 -5.38 0.07
CA ASN A 69 -19.10 -6.15 0.59
C ASN A 69 -18.98 -6.40 2.11
N LEU A 70 -17.77 -6.55 2.63
CA LEU A 70 -17.50 -6.58 4.07
C LEU A 70 -17.97 -5.27 4.74
N MET A 71 -17.58 -4.11 4.21
CA MET A 71 -18.01 -2.83 4.78
C MET A 71 -19.54 -2.69 4.80
N HIS A 72 -20.22 -3.08 3.73
CA HIS A 72 -21.69 -3.10 3.68
C HIS A 72 -22.29 -4.09 4.69
N ARG A 73 -21.68 -5.26 4.86
CA ARG A 73 -22.13 -6.26 5.85
C ARG A 73 -22.03 -5.73 7.28
N LEU A 74 -21.03 -4.90 7.56
CA LEU A 74 -20.85 -4.23 8.84
C LEU A 74 -21.75 -2.99 9.01
N GLY A 75 -22.51 -2.60 7.98
CA GLY A 75 -23.44 -1.47 8.02
C GLY A 75 -22.85 -0.14 7.52
N PHE A 76 -21.64 -0.13 6.94
CA PHE A 76 -21.00 1.07 6.43
C PHE A 76 -21.27 1.26 4.93
N GLU A 77 -22.22 2.14 4.59
CA GLU A 77 -22.50 2.50 3.19
C GLU A 77 -21.48 3.48 2.60
N LYS A 78 -20.87 4.30 3.45
CA LYS A 78 -19.86 5.29 3.08
C LYS A 78 -18.69 5.23 4.05
N PHE A 79 -17.47 5.12 3.53
CA PHE A 79 -16.27 4.93 4.34
C PHE A 79 -15.02 5.50 3.68
N TYR A 80 -13.99 5.71 4.49
CA TYR A 80 -12.65 6.07 4.04
C TYR A 80 -11.81 4.82 3.83
N VAL A 81 -10.83 4.91 2.93
CA VAL A 81 -9.94 3.80 2.62
C VAL A 81 -8.49 4.25 2.72
N HIS A 82 -7.68 3.44 3.40
CA HIS A 82 -6.23 3.54 3.41
C HIS A 82 -5.62 2.27 2.82
N GLY A 83 -4.55 2.39 2.04
CA GLY A 83 -3.73 1.23 1.70
C GLY A 83 -2.30 1.55 1.26
N GLY A 84 -1.38 0.68 1.65
CA GLY A 84 -0.01 0.55 1.11
C GLY A 84 0.16 -0.76 0.34
N ASP A 85 1.21 -0.89 -0.46
CA ASP A 85 1.48 -2.12 -1.24
C ASP A 85 0.24 -2.66 -2.01
N TYR A 86 -0.09 -3.95 -1.94
CA TYR A 86 -1.33 -4.50 -2.51
C TYR A 86 -2.59 -3.90 -1.88
N GLY A 87 -2.53 -3.47 -0.63
CA GLY A 87 -3.60 -2.69 0.00
C GLY A 87 -3.87 -1.37 -0.73
N ALA A 88 -2.83 -0.71 -1.29
CA ALA A 88 -3.02 0.44 -2.19
C ALA A 88 -3.73 0.00 -3.47
N TYR A 89 -3.41 -1.17 -4.02
CA TYR A 89 -4.09 -1.69 -5.20
C TYR A 89 -5.58 -1.93 -4.96
N VAL A 90 -5.88 -2.67 -3.90
CA VAL A 90 -7.25 -2.94 -3.46
C VAL A 90 -7.98 -1.63 -3.15
N GLY A 91 -7.31 -0.69 -2.48
CA GLY A 91 -7.86 0.60 -2.09
C GLY A 91 -8.26 1.48 -3.28
N PHE A 92 -7.38 1.66 -4.28
CA PHE A 92 -7.78 2.39 -5.48
C PHE A 92 -8.87 1.64 -6.27
N SER A 93 -8.90 0.30 -6.23
CA SER A 93 -9.93 -0.48 -6.91
C SER A 93 -11.30 -0.21 -6.32
N ILE A 94 -11.39 -0.13 -4.97
CA ILE A 94 -12.61 0.31 -4.27
C ILE A 94 -12.96 1.75 -4.68
N ALA A 95 -12.00 2.67 -4.66
CA ALA A 95 -12.20 4.07 -5.00
C ALA A 95 -12.69 4.28 -6.45
N ASN A 96 -12.23 3.46 -7.39
CA ASN A 96 -12.61 3.52 -8.81
C ASN A 96 -13.98 2.88 -9.06
N LEU A 97 -14.23 1.71 -8.48
CA LEU A 97 -15.47 0.95 -8.72
C LEU A 97 -16.65 1.52 -7.93
N TYR A 98 -16.40 2.07 -6.75
CA TYR A 98 -17.41 2.52 -5.80
C TYR A 98 -17.19 3.97 -5.32
N PRO A 99 -17.10 4.96 -6.23
CA PRO A 99 -16.76 6.34 -5.87
C PRO A 99 -17.85 7.04 -5.05
N LYS A 100 -19.10 6.54 -5.09
CA LYS A 100 -20.21 7.07 -4.26
C LYS A 100 -20.15 6.60 -2.80
N GLU A 101 -19.45 5.49 -2.56
CA GLU A 101 -19.30 4.83 -1.26
C GLU A 101 -17.95 5.20 -0.61
N THR A 102 -16.98 5.61 -1.42
CA THR A 102 -15.63 5.98 -0.96
C THR A 102 -15.54 7.48 -0.67
N LEU A 103 -15.52 7.85 0.61
CA LEU A 103 -15.44 9.24 1.07
C LEU A 103 -14.05 9.87 0.89
N GLY A 104 -13.02 9.07 0.75
CA GLY A 104 -11.67 9.54 0.47
C GLY A 104 -10.67 8.40 0.50
N TYR A 105 -9.61 8.55 -0.28
CA TYR A 105 -8.57 7.54 -0.43
C TYR A 105 -7.22 8.09 0.03
N HIS A 106 -6.65 7.48 1.06
CA HIS A 106 -5.30 7.77 1.52
C HIS A 106 -4.36 6.63 1.12
N THR A 107 -3.15 6.92 0.66
CA THR A 107 -2.18 5.87 0.33
C THR A 107 -0.74 6.29 0.56
N ASN A 108 0.09 5.36 1.06
CA ASN A 108 1.54 5.51 1.12
C ASN A 108 2.27 4.91 -0.09
N LEU A 109 1.56 4.24 -1.01
CA LEU A 109 2.11 3.75 -2.27
C LEU A 109 1.26 4.21 -3.46
N ALA A 110 1.36 5.50 -3.78
CA ALA A 110 0.63 6.07 -4.91
C ALA A 110 1.31 5.73 -6.24
N LEU A 111 0.57 5.05 -7.13
CA LEU A 111 1.07 4.66 -8.46
C LEU A 111 0.07 5.02 -9.57
N SER A 112 0.57 5.61 -10.64
CA SER A 112 -0.10 5.82 -11.93
C SER A 112 0.64 5.08 -13.03
N MET A 113 -0.02 4.10 -13.65
CA MET A 113 0.48 3.38 -14.83
C MET A 113 -0.04 3.98 -16.15
N ASN A 114 -0.59 5.20 -16.10
CA ASN A 114 -1.07 5.89 -17.29
C ASN A 114 0.11 6.27 -18.21
N ILE A 115 -0.09 6.12 -19.52
CA ILE A 115 0.95 6.44 -20.53
C ILE A 115 1.44 7.90 -20.43
N LYS A 116 0.59 8.84 -20.00
CA LYS A 116 0.99 10.23 -19.77
C LYS A 116 1.92 10.36 -18.57
N SER A 117 1.66 9.63 -17.48
CA SER A 117 2.55 9.59 -16.31
C SER A 117 3.90 8.97 -16.68
N ALA A 118 3.90 7.89 -17.46
CA ALA A 118 5.12 7.28 -17.98
C ALA A 118 5.92 8.24 -18.89
N ALA A 119 5.23 8.96 -19.79
CA ALA A 119 5.88 9.96 -20.65
C ALA A 119 6.51 11.10 -19.83
N LEU A 120 5.81 11.61 -18.81
CA LEU A 120 6.36 12.62 -17.88
C LEU A 120 7.60 12.09 -17.14
N TRP A 121 7.58 10.84 -16.70
CA TRP A 121 8.74 10.21 -16.05
C TRP A 121 9.94 10.07 -17.00
N VAL A 122 9.72 9.69 -18.26
CA VAL A 122 10.80 9.65 -19.26
C VAL A 122 11.33 11.07 -19.56
N LEU A 123 10.45 12.06 -19.71
CA LEU A 123 10.84 13.46 -19.96
C LEU A 123 11.70 14.03 -18.83
N GLY A 124 11.43 13.66 -17.58
CA GLY A 124 12.26 14.09 -16.45
C GLY A 124 13.68 13.53 -16.47
N SER A 125 13.98 12.50 -17.28
CA SER A 125 15.37 12.06 -17.50
C SER A 125 16.19 13.06 -18.31
N ILE A 126 15.53 13.94 -19.08
CA ILE A 126 16.17 15.04 -19.80
C ILE A 126 16.40 16.22 -18.85
N SER A 127 15.37 16.57 -18.07
CA SER A 127 15.44 17.63 -17.07
C SER A 127 14.47 17.36 -15.92
N PRO A 128 14.94 16.88 -14.75
CA PRO A 128 14.08 16.49 -13.63
C PRO A 128 13.19 17.63 -13.10
N SER A 129 13.68 18.87 -13.20
CA SER A 129 12.97 20.09 -12.76
C SER A 129 11.64 20.34 -13.48
N TRP A 130 11.42 19.74 -14.65
CA TRP A 130 10.15 19.86 -15.38
C TRP A 130 9.01 19.08 -14.74
N VAL A 131 9.34 18.05 -13.95
CA VAL A 131 8.34 17.10 -13.45
C VAL A 131 8.39 16.92 -11.93
N MET A 132 9.46 17.34 -11.25
CA MET A 132 9.56 17.23 -9.80
C MET A 132 10.48 18.26 -9.16
N SER A 133 10.31 18.46 -7.85
CA SER A 133 11.16 19.30 -7.02
C SER A 133 12.57 18.70 -6.87
N PRO A 134 13.65 19.51 -6.79
CA PRO A 134 15.02 19.03 -6.57
C PRO A 134 15.19 18.11 -5.36
N VAL A 135 14.35 18.28 -4.31
CA VAL A 135 14.43 17.55 -3.03
C VAL A 135 14.10 16.06 -3.16
N VAL A 136 13.48 15.64 -4.27
CA VAL A 136 12.97 14.27 -4.47
C VAL A 136 13.48 13.64 -5.77
N VAL A 137 14.43 14.30 -6.45
CA VAL A 137 14.97 13.81 -7.74
C VAL A 137 15.67 12.46 -7.57
N ASP A 138 16.40 12.29 -6.48
CA ASP A 138 17.12 11.05 -6.11
C ASP A 138 16.19 9.84 -5.91
N ARG A 139 14.88 10.07 -5.70
CA ARG A 139 13.91 8.99 -5.52
C ARG A 139 13.52 8.30 -6.83
N ALA A 140 13.72 8.96 -7.97
CA ALA A 140 13.25 8.49 -9.28
C ALA A 140 14.30 8.60 -10.41
N TYR A 141 15.41 9.31 -10.19
CA TYR A 141 16.49 9.50 -11.16
C TYR A 141 17.88 9.32 -10.51
N PRO A 142 18.91 8.91 -11.29
CA PRO A 142 18.88 8.60 -12.72
C PRO A 142 18.01 7.38 -13.07
N ILE A 143 17.27 7.47 -14.18
CA ILE A 143 16.28 6.45 -14.54
C ILE A 143 16.90 5.06 -14.74
N LEU A 144 18.12 5.00 -15.27
CA LEU A 144 18.82 3.74 -15.51
C LEU A 144 19.19 3.04 -14.20
N GLU A 145 19.71 3.78 -13.21
CA GLU A 145 20.04 3.24 -11.89
C GLU A 145 18.78 2.74 -11.19
N TYR A 146 17.69 3.51 -11.26
CA TYR A 146 16.40 3.11 -10.74
C TYR A 146 15.88 1.81 -11.40
N LEU A 147 15.95 1.70 -12.72
CA LEU A 147 15.51 0.50 -13.44
C LEU A 147 16.36 -0.74 -13.13
N ILE A 148 17.67 -0.58 -12.96
CA ILE A 148 18.57 -1.66 -12.52
C ILE A 148 18.19 -2.11 -11.11
N TRP A 149 17.96 -1.17 -10.20
CA TRP A 149 17.52 -1.47 -8.85
C TRP A 149 16.17 -2.21 -8.84
N VAL A 150 15.18 -1.74 -9.61
CA VAL A 150 13.89 -2.44 -9.76
C VAL A 150 14.09 -3.86 -10.29
N MET A 151 14.98 -4.08 -11.27
CA MET A 151 15.27 -5.41 -11.79
C MET A 151 15.86 -6.34 -10.72
N GLN A 152 16.76 -5.83 -9.87
CA GLN A 152 17.38 -6.58 -8.77
C GLN A 152 16.36 -6.96 -7.69
N GLU A 153 15.49 -6.02 -7.30
CA GLU A 153 14.55 -6.21 -6.19
C GLU A 153 13.23 -6.89 -6.60
N SER A 154 12.91 -6.97 -7.90
CA SER A 154 11.64 -7.56 -8.39
C SER A 154 11.66 -9.08 -8.59
N GLY A 155 12.74 -9.77 -8.20
CA GLY A 155 12.84 -11.23 -8.35
C GLY A 155 11.71 -11.99 -7.64
N TYR A 156 11.36 -11.58 -6.42
CA TYR A 156 10.24 -12.15 -5.67
C TYR A 156 8.90 -11.93 -6.40
N PHE A 157 8.69 -10.73 -6.93
CA PHE A 157 7.50 -10.36 -7.68
C PHE A 157 7.34 -11.23 -8.94
N HIS A 158 8.41 -11.44 -9.70
CA HIS A 158 8.37 -12.26 -10.93
C HIS A 158 8.03 -13.73 -10.66
N VAL A 159 8.65 -14.36 -9.65
CA VAL A 159 8.37 -15.76 -9.33
C VAL A 159 6.96 -15.93 -8.78
N GLN A 160 6.46 -15.01 -7.97
CA GLN A 160 5.10 -15.08 -7.42
C GLN A 160 4.03 -14.78 -8.49
N ALA A 161 4.30 -13.88 -9.44
CA ALA A 161 3.39 -13.61 -10.55
C ALA A 161 3.26 -14.77 -11.55
N SER A 162 4.21 -15.71 -11.56
CA SER A 162 4.26 -16.77 -12.58
C SER A 162 4.15 -18.19 -12.02
N LYS A 163 4.75 -18.46 -10.87
CA LYS A 163 4.86 -19.78 -10.21
C LYS A 163 4.62 -19.67 -8.69
N PRO A 164 3.51 -19.05 -8.23
CA PRO A 164 3.26 -18.82 -6.81
C PRO A 164 3.24 -20.11 -5.99
N ASP A 165 2.63 -21.18 -6.50
CA ASP A 165 2.57 -22.46 -5.80
C ASP A 165 3.93 -23.17 -5.69
N THR A 166 4.83 -22.98 -6.66
CA THR A 166 6.18 -23.58 -6.62
C THR A 166 7.02 -22.95 -5.52
N ILE A 167 7.09 -21.61 -5.49
CA ILE A 167 7.81 -20.92 -4.41
C ILE A 167 7.08 -21.09 -3.07
N GLY A 168 5.74 -21.13 -3.11
CA GLY A 168 4.88 -21.35 -1.96
C GLY A 168 5.21 -22.63 -1.21
N VAL A 169 5.31 -23.78 -1.91
CA VAL A 169 5.69 -25.05 -1.29
C VAL A 169 7.09 -24.99 -0.68
N ALA A 170 8.06 -24.42 -1.41
CA ALA A 170 9.45 -24.37 -0.96
C ALA A 170 9.65 -23.53 0.31
N VAL A 171 8.87 -22.45 0.46
CA VAL A 171 8.96 -21.53 1.59
C VAL A 171 8.08 -21.96 2.76
N SER A 172 6.88 -22.50 2.50
CA SER A 172 5.91 -22.82 3.56
C SER A 172 6.31 -24.01 4.42
N ASP A 173 7.15 -24.91 3.92
CA ASP A 173 7.60 -26.11 4.66
C ASP A 173 8.85 -25.86 5.53
N SER A 174 9.44 -24.66 5.46
CA SER A 174 10.69 -24.32 6.16
C SER A 174 10.56 -23.02 6.93
N PRO A 175 10.57 -23.04 8.29
CA PRO A 175 10.55 -21.81 9.09
C PRO A 175 11.72 -20.88 8.74
N ALA A 176 12.91 -21.45 8.51
CA ALA A 176 14.08 -20.68 8.09
C ALA A 176 13.91 -20.09 6.68
N GLY A 177 13.28 -20.84 5.77
CA GLY A 177 12.95 -20.37 4.42
C GLY A 177 11.95 -19.20 4.45
N LEU A 178 10.87 -19.33 5.22
CA LEU A 178 9.87 -18.28 5.43
C LEU A 178 10.50 -17.03 6.06
N LEU A 179 11.27 -17.21 7.12
CA LEU A 179 11.98 -16.11 7.79
C LEU A 179 12.90 -15.37 6.82
N ALA A 180 13.76 -16.08 6.10
CA ALA A 180 14.69 -15.45 5.15
C ALA A 180 13.95 -14.72 4.02
N TYR A 181 12.90 -15.34 3.47
CA TYR A 181 12.14 -14.77 2.35
C TYR A 181 11.36 -13.51 2.74
N VAL A 182 10.75 -13.50 3.93
CA VAL A 182 9.97 -12.36 4.42
C VAL A 182 10.87 -11.26 4.95
N LEU A 183 11.84 -11.57 5.80
CA LEU A 183 12.65 -10.53 6.46
C LEU A 183 13.59 -9.79 5.51
N GLN A 184 14.01 -10.40 4.40
CA GLN A 184 14.78 -9.67 3.39
C GLN A 184 13.98 -8.49 2.79
N LEU A 185 12.65 -8.64 2.64
CA LEU A 185 11.77 -7.56 2.18
C LEU A 185 11.59 -6.48 3.24
N PHE A 186 11.53 -6.84 4.53
CA PHE A 186 11.57 -5.86 5.62
C PHE A 186 12.89 -5.08 5.62
N SER A 187 14.01 -5.74 5.36
CA SER A 187 15.31 -5.09 5.23
C SER A 187 15.33 -4.09 4.06
N SER A 188 15.14 -4.55 2.82
CA SER A 188 15.29 -3.69 1.63
C SER A 188 14.17 -2.67 1.48
N GLY A 189 12.94 -3.02 1.88
CA GLY A 189 11.78 -2.13 1.88
C GLY A 189 11.84 -1.04 2.94
N SER A 190 12.59 -1.23 4.03
CA SER A 190 12.78 -0.18 5.04
C SER A 190 13.81 0.85 4.61
N ARG A 191 14.99 0.39 4.19
CA ARG A 191 16.07 1.24 3.71
C ARG A 191 16.83 0.54 2.62
N ARG A 192 16.98 1.18 1.45
CA ARG A 192 17.74 0.60 0.33
C ARG A 192 19.18 0.25 0.69
N LYS A 193 19.80 1.03 1.60
CA LYS A 193 21.17 0.79 2.07
C LYS A 193 21.33 -0.47 2.93
N TYR A 194 20.25 -1.06 3.45
CA TYR A 194 20.34 -2.26 4.29
C TYR A 194 20.78 -3.51 3.53
N LEU A 195 20.59 -3.53 2.20
CA LEU A 195 21.11 -4.58 1.32
C LEU A 195 22.65 -4.74 1.40
N GLN A 196 23.37 -3.70 1.81
CA GLN A 196 24.83 -3.72 1.95
C GLN A 196 25.30 -4.08 3.36
N ARG A 197 24.37 -4.29 4.30
CA ARG A 197 24.69 -4.65 5.68
C ARG A 197 24.65 -6.16 5.87
N THR A 198 25.60 -6.68 6.63
CA THR A 198 25.68 -8.12 6.94
C THR A 198 24.56 -8.61 7.85
N ASP A 199 23.96 -7.72 8.64
CA ASP A 199 22.82 -7.98 9.54
C ASP A 199 21.47 -7.62 8.91
N GLY A 200 21.47 -7.10 7.66
CA GLY A 200 20.28 -6.61 6.98
C GLY A 200 19.59 -5.41 7.66
N GLY A 201 20.19 -4.80 8.69
CA GLY A 201 19.59 -3.68 9.44
C GLY A 201 18.27 -4.00 10.14
N LEU A 202 17.95 -5.27 10.39
CA LEU A 202 16.64 -5.71 10.89
C LEU A 202 16.32 -5.24 12.32
N ASP A 203 17.35 -5.06 13.15
CA ASP A 203 17.21 -4.61 14.54
C ASP A 203 17.21 -3.06 14.66
N ASP A 204 17.38 -2.30 13.56
CA ASP A 204 17.49 -0.83 13.61
C ASP A 204 16.12 -0.14 13.84
N LEU A 205 15.04 -0.71 13.30
CA LEU A 205 13.70 -0.07 13.23
C LEU A 205 12.60 -0.88 13.90
N TYR A 206 12.77 -2.20 13.97
CA TYR A 206 11.76 -3.12 14.48
C TYR A 206 12.36 -3.94 15.62
N SER A 207 11.55 -4.23 16.63
CA SER A 207 11.85 -5.31 17.54
C SER A 207 11.72 -6.66 16.82
N ARG A 208 12.45 -7.67 17.32
CA ARG A 208 12.33 -9.03 16.79
C ARG A 208 10.94 -9.60 16.97
N ASP A 209 10.27 -9.23 18.06
CA ASP A 209 8.89 -9.67 18.32
C ASP A 209 7.94 -9.11 17.25
N GLU A 210 8.06 -7.84 16.85
CA GLU A 210 7.24 -7.29 15.76
C GLU A 210 7.45 -8.01 14.42
N LEU A 211 8.72 -8.31 14.09
CA LEU A 211 9.05 -9.06 12.87
C LEU A 211 8.52 -10.50 12.92
N LEU A 212 8.65 -11.15 14.08
CA LEU A 212 8.16 -12.52 14.29
C LEU A 212 6.63 -12.57 14.36
N ASP A 213 5.96 -11.58 14.94
CA ASP A 213 4.50 -11.49 14.96
C ASP A 213 3.96 -11.44 13.53
N ASN A 214 4.54 -10.62 12.67
CA ASN A 214 4.18 -10.62 11.24
C ASN A 214 4.50 -11.98 10.59
N LEU A 215 5.66 -12.59 10.87
CA LEU A 215 6.00 -13.91 10.34
C LEU A 215 4.99 -14.99 10.74
N MET A 216 4.50 -14.93 11.98
CA MET A 216 3.53 -15.89 12.52
C MET A 216 2.16 -15.76 11.87
N MET A 217 1.81 -14.59 11.33
CA MET A 217 0.64 -14.41 10.46
C MET A 217 0.74 -15.18 9.14
N TYR A 218 1.93 -15.65 8.74
CA TYR A 218 2.11 -16.51 7.58
C TYR A 218 2.30 -17.97 7.98
N TRP A 219 3.09 -18.22 9.02
CA TRP A 219 3.45 -19.57 9.46
C TRP A 219 2.26 -20.33 10.04
N VAL A 220 1.55 -19.76 11.02
CA VAL A 220 0.46 -20.44 11.74
C VAL A 220 -0.71 -20.82 10.82
N PRO A 221 -1.27 -19.91 10.00
CA PRO A 221 -2.34 -20.28 9.08
C PRO A 221 -1.84 -20.98 7.81
N ASN A 222 -0.53 -21.17 7.65
CA ASN A 222 0.10 -21.69 6.44
C ASN A 222 -0.34 -20.94 5.17
N SER A 223 -0.33 -19.61 5.25
CA SER A 223 -0.91 -18.73 4.23
C SER A 223 0.11 -18.17 3.24
N PHE A 224 1.38 -18.57 3.30
CA PHE A 224 2.40 -18.02 2.41
C PHE A 224 2.09 -18.32 0.93
N ALA A 225 1.87 -19.60 0.59
CA ALA A 225 1.53 -19.99 -0.78
C ALA A 225 0.27 -19.30 -1.31
N THR A 226 -0.78 -19.17 -0.49
CA THR A 226 -2.02 -18.51 -0.89
C THR A 226 -1.85 -17.01 -1.05
N SER A 227 -1.03 -16.38 -0.22
CA SER A 227 -0.74 -14.94 -0.32
C SER A 227 -0.03 -14.60 -1.63
N CYS A 228 0.92 -15.43 -2.08
CA CYS A 228 1.62 -15.24 -3.35
C CYS A 228 0.69 -15.29 -4.58
N ARG A 229 -0.45 -15.98 -4.51
CA ARG A 229 -1.36 -16.10 -5.67
C ARG A 229 -1.96 -14.76 -6.10
N ILE A 230 -2.03 -13.75 -5.22
CA ILE A 230 -2.48 -12.40 -5.59
C ILE A 230 -1.64 -11.82 -6.73
N TYR A 231 -0.34 -12.14 -6.79
CA TYR A 231 0.55 -11.67 -7.85
C TYR A 231 0.15 -12.25 -9.21
N ALA A 232 -0.04 -13.57 -9.30
CA ALA A 232 -0.46 -14.21 -10.56
C ALA A 232 -1.85 -13.77 -11.01
N GLU A 233 -2.76 -13.57 -10.06
CA GLU A 233 -4.14 -13.15 -10.34
C GLU A 233 -4.26 -11.65 -10.67
N THR A 234 -3.29 -10.83 -10.25
CA THR A 234 -3.25 -9.39 -10.55
C THR A 234 -2.40 -9.08 -11.79
N VAL A 235 -1.32 -9.84 -12.03
CA VAL A 235 -0.37 -9.63 -13.12
C VAL A 235 -0.70 -10.59 -14.28
N ASN A 236 -1.75 -10.27 -15.02
CA ASN A 236 -2.13 -11.01 -16.21
C ASN A 236 -2.84 -10.13 -17.25
N VAL A 237 -3.03 -10.69 -18.45
CA VAL A 237 -3.64 -9.98 -19.59
C VAL A 237 -5.06 -9.49 -19.30
N ARG A 238 -5.84 -10.22 -18.50
CA ARG A 238 -7.20 -9.80 -18.13
C ARG A 238 -7.14 -8.50 -17.33
N MET A 239 -6.32 -8.47 -16.30
CA MET A 239 -6.18 -7.30 -15.42
C MET A 239 -5.56 -6.11 -16.14
N PHE A 240 -4.57 -6.34 -17.01
CA PHE A 240 -4.00 -5.29 -17.85
C PHE A 240 -5.07 -4.64 -18.76
N LYS A 241 -5.94 -5.45 -19.38
CA LYS A 241 -7.05 -4.95 -20.21
C LYS A 241 -8.13 -4.21 -19.42
N LEU A 242 -8.35 -4.55 -18.15
CA LEU A 242 -9.28 -3.81 -17.28
C LEU A 242 -8.79 -2.38 -17.01
N GLY A 243 -7.47 -2.13 -17.07
CA GLY A 243 -6.91 -0.78 -17.07
C GLY A 243 -7.10 0.02 -15.76
N ILE A 244 -7.52 -0.58 -14.65
CA ILE A 244 -7.84 0.17 -13.41
C ILE A 244 -6.65 0.99 -12.89
N LEU A 245 -5.41 0.51 -13.08
CA LEU A 245 -4.20 1.26 -12.74
C LEU A 245 -4.02 2.54 -13.57
N SER A 246 -4.59 2.60 -14.77
CA SER A 246 -4.49 3.72 -15.71
C SER A 246 -5.69 4.65 -15.67
N GLU A 247 -6.85 4.14 -15.23
CA GLU A 247 -8.09 4.90 -15.15
C GLU A 247 -8.06 5.95 -14.00
N PRO A 248 -8.61 7.16 -14.24
CA PRO A 248 -8.72 8.17 -13.22
C PRO A 248 -9.58 7.74 -12.02
N THR A 249 -9.08 8.04 -10.82
CA THR A 249 -9.73 7.84 -9.54
C THR A 249 -10.46 9.12 -9.12
N PRO A 250 -11.81 9.13 -9.15
CA PRO A 250 -12.57 10.38 -9.04
C PRO A 250 -12.79 10.85 -7.59
N VAL A 251 -12.38 10.08 -6.58
CA VAL A 251 -12.59 10.42 -5.17
C VAL A 251 -11.48 11.37 -4.65
N PRO A 252 -11.73 12.19 -3.61
CA PRO A 252 -10.67 12.98 -3.01
C PRO A 252 -9.56 12.07 -2.49
N THR A 253 -8.32 12.36 -2.90
CA THR A 253 -7.16 11.50 -2.65
C THR A 253 -6.08 12.27 -1.89
N TRP A 254 -5.38 11.57 -0.99
CA TRP A 254 -4.22 12.07 -0.26
C TRP A 254 -3.10 11.03 -0.36
N THR A 255 -1.88 11.48 -0.60
CA THR A 255 -0.72 10.58 -0.69
C THR A 255 0.35 10.96 0.32
N ILE A 256 1.05 9.96 0.85
CA ILE A 256 2.25 10.16 1.66
C ILE A 256 3.41 9.39 1.02
N HIS A 257 4.59 10.02 0.99
CA HIS A 257 5.76 9.51 0.29
C HIS A 257 6.94 9.41 1.24
N ALA A 258 7.18 8.20 1.73
CA ALA A 258 8.38 7.85 2.47
C ALA A 258 9.63 8.00 1.58
N LYS A 259 10.80 8.22 2.19
CA LYS A 259 12.04 8.47 1.43
C LYS A 259 12.51 7.24 0.66
N ASP A 260 12.53 6.08 1.32
CA ASP A 260 13.05 4.82 0.81
C ASP A 260 11.95 3.92 0.22
N GLU A 261 10.78 4.49 -0.10
CA GLU A 261 9.70 3.76 -0.79
C GLU A 261 10.18 3.20 -2.15
N ILE A 262 9.57 2.09 -2.57
CA ILE A 262 9.91 1.36 -3.79
C ILE A 262 9.65 2.23 -5.02
N PHE A 263 8.51 2.92 -5.05
CA PHE A 263 8.12 3.79 -6.16
C PHE A 263 7.90 5.22 -5.67
N TYR A 264 8.46 6.18 -6.42
CA TYR A 264 8.12 7.59 -6.26
C TYR A 264 7.62 8.17 -7.58
N GLN A 265 6.45 8.80 -7.53
CA GLN A 265 5.90 9.60 -8.62
C GLN A 265 5.53 10.98 -8.08
N SER A 266 5.83 12.02 -8.85
CA SER A 266 5.56 13.39 -8.42
C SER A 266 4.07 13.72 -8.47
N PRO A 267 3.60 14.75 -7.74
CA PRO A 267 2.20 15.17 -7.78
C PRO A 267 1.67 15.49 -9.19
N ILE A 268 2.52 15.97 -10.10
CA ILE A 268 2.14 16.23 -11.50
C ILE A 268 1.81 14.92 -12.23
N MET A 269 2.62 13.87 -12.02
CA MET A 269 2.37 12.54 -12.60
C MET A 269 1.15 11.88 -11.95
N LEU A 270 1.00 12.02 -10.63
CA LEU A 270 -0.08 11.43 -9.87
C LEU A 270 -1.43 12.06 -10.19
N LYS A 271 -1.50 13.36 -10.49
CA LYS A 271 -2.75 14.04 -10.90
C LYS A 271 -3.37 13.49 -12.18
N VAL A 272 -2.61 12.77 -13.00
CA VAL A 272 -3.16 12.04 -14.17
C VAL A 272 -4.11 10.93 -13.72
N LYS A 273 -3.76 10.21 -12.64
CA LYS A 273 -4.61 9.17 -12.05
C LYS A 273 -5.55 9.72 -10.99
N TYR A 274 -5.10 10.66 -10.17
CA TYR A 274 -5.86 11.22 -9.05
C TYR A 274 -6.23 12.68 -9.35
N PRO A 275 -7.25 12.95 -10.19
CA PRO A 275 -7.64 14.31 -10.53
C PRO A 275 -8.00 15.16 -9.31
N ASN A 276 -8.55 14.52 -8.26
CA ASN A 276 -8.88 15.13 -6.97
C ASN A 276 -7.80 14.88 -5.91
N LEU A 277 -6.51 14.91 -6.28
CA LEU A 277 -5.39 14.85 -5.36
C LEU A 277 -5.32 16.14 -4.53
N LEU A 278 -5.71 16.05 -3.25
CA LEU A 278 -5.80 17.19 -2.34
C LEU A 278 -4.44 17.57 -1.75
N HIS A 279 -3.62 16.57 -1.44
CA HIS A 279 -2.26 16.79 -0.92
C HIS A 279 -1.35 15.59 -1.18
N SER A 280 -0.05 15.85 -1.13
CA SER A 280 1.01 14.84 -1.18
C SER A 280 2.06 15.17 -0.13
N THR A 281 2.03 14.45 0.99
CA THR A 281 3.02 14.56 2.06
C THR A 281 4.33 13.92 1.62
N VAL A 282 5.45 14.62 1.76
CA VAL A 282 6.79 14.11 1.42
C VAL A 282 7.61 14.04 2.70
N LEU A 283 7.98 12.83 3.12
CA LEU A 283 8.75 12.62 4.34
C LEU A 283 10.26 12.64 4.06
N PRO A 284 11.10 13.14 4.99
CA PRO A 284 12.56 13.12 4.85
C PRO A 284 13.18 11.75 5.12
N SER A 285 12.41 10.82 5.70
CA SER A 285 12.79 9.44 6.07
C SER A 285 11.60 8.49 5.89
N GLY A 286 11.73 7.24 6.33
CA GLY A 286 10.71 6.22 6.19
C GLY A 286 10.92 5.32 4.98
N GLY A 287 10.48 4.07 5.08
CA GLY A 287 10.39 3.11 3.99
C GLY A 287 8.96 2.67 3.70
N HIS A 288 8.84 1.45 3.17
CA HIS A 288 7.61 0.84 2.66
C HIS A 288 6.58 0.53 3.76
N PHE A 289 7.03 -0.02 4.90
CA PHE A 289 6.17 -0.43 6.02
C PHE A 289 5.88 0.73 6.98
N LEU A 290 5.40 1.85 6.43
CA LEU A 290 5.35 3.14 7.14
C LEU A 290 4.55 3.10 8.45
N ALA A 291 3.42 2.38 8.49
CA ALA A 291 2.59 2.26 9.70
C ALA A 291 3.30 1.50 10.83
N LEU A 292 4.12 0.51 10.47
CA LEU A 292 4.90 -0.27 11.43
C LEU A 292 6.16 0.48 11.86
N GLU A 293 6.80 1.19 10.93
CA GLU A 293 8.05 1.91 11.15
C GLU A 293 7.85 3.19 11.98
N ASP A 294 6.90 4.04 11.59
CA ASP A 294 6.65 5.35 12.19
C ASP A 294 5.13 5.55 12.41
N PRO A 295 4.56 4.89 13.44
CA PRO A 295 3.13 4.88 13.66
C PRO A 295 2.59 6.27 13.98
N GLU A 296 3.37 7.15 14.60
CA GLU A 296 3.00 8.54 14.90
C GLU A 296 2.85 9.37 13.62
N ILE A 297 3.87 9.41 12.75
CA ILE A 297 3.80 10.16 11.49
C ILE A 297 2.69 9.61 10.61
N PHE A 298 2.59 8.28 10.50
CA PHE A 298 1.54 7.63 9.74
C PHE A 298 0.14 8.05 10.22
N SER A 299 -0.12 7.94 11.53
CA SER A 299 -1.45 8.19 12.08
C SER A 299 -1.82 9.68 12.01
N GLU A 300 -0.85 10.57 12.24
CA GLU A 300 -1.08 12.02 12.12
C GLU A 300 -1.45 12.41 10.69
N ASP A 301 -0.76 11.87 9.68
CA ASP A 301 -1.04 12.16 8.27
C ASP A 301 -2.41 11.61 7.84
N VAL A 302 -2.74 10.39 8.24
CA VAL A 302 -4.08 9.81 8.00
C VAL A 302 -5.17 10.70 8.62
N LEU A 303 -5.03 11.12 9.88
CA LEU A 303 -6.01 11.98 10.55
C LEU A 303 -6.16 13.35 9.86
N LYS A 304 -5.06 13.95 9.39
CA LYS A 304 -5.07 15.19 8.60
C LYS A 304 -5.80 15.00 7.27
N ALA A 305 -5.57 13.88 6.59
CA ALA A 305 -6.25 13.56 5.35
C ALA A 305 -7.75 13.38 5.56
N LEU A 306 -8.18 12.66 6.60
CA LEU A 306 -9.60 12.49 6.94
C LEU A 306 -10.29 13.83 7.20
N ALA A 307 -9.67 14.72 7.98
CA ALA A 307 -10.18 16.07 8.22
C ALA A 307 -10.32 16.86 6.91
N THR A 308 -9.34 16.74 6.01
CA THR A 308 -9.34 17.41 4.71
C THR A 308 -10.43 16.86 3.79
N PHE A 309 -10.65 15.54 3.76
CA PHE A 309 -11.73 14.93 2.99
C PHE A 309 -13.11 15.37 3.49
N ARG A 310 -13.32 15.44 4.80
CA ARG A 310 -14.57 15.98 5.39
C ARG A 310 -14.81 17.42 4.95
N ALA A 311 -13.80 18.27 5.04
CA ALA A 311 -13.88 19.66 4.58
C ALA A 311 -14.15 19.77 3.07
N TRP A 312 -13.61 18.85 2.26
CA TRP A 312 -13.88 18.77 0.83
C TRP A 312 -15.35 18.46 0.54
N HIS A 313 -15.94 17.46 1.20
CA HIS A 313 -17.36 17.10 1.01
C HIS A 313 -18.33 18.19 1.45
N ASN A 314 -18.03 18.88 2.56
CA ASN A 314 -18.85 20.00 3.04
C ASN A 314 -18.87 21.17 2.05
N LYS A 315 -17.81 21.38 1.26
CA LYS A 315 -17.78 22.41 0.22
C LYS A 315 -18.56 22.03 -1.04
N GLN A 316 -18.70 20.73 -1.32
CA GLN A 316 -19.42 20.23 -2.50
C GLN A 316 -20.93 20.12 -2.26
N ASN A 317 -21.36 19.97 -1.00
CA ASN A 317 -22.76 19.90 -0.60
C ASN A 317 -23.03 20.95 0.51
N PRO A 318 -23.12 22.25 0.16
CA PRO A 318 -23.22 23.35 1.11
C PRO A 318 -24.50 23.37 1.95
#